data_AF-A0AAV8E3A7-F1
#
_entry.id   AF-A0AAV8E3A7-F1
#
_cell.length_a   1.000
_cell.length_b   1.000
_cell.length_c   1.000
_cell.angle_alpha   90.00
_cell.angle_beta   90.00
_cell.angle_gamma   90.00
#
_symmetry.space_group_name_H-M   'P 1'
#
loop_
_entity.id
_entity.type
_entity.pdbx_description
1 polymer ?
#
loop_
_entity_poly.entity_id
_entity_poly.type
_entity_poly.pdbx_seq_one_letter_code
_entity_poly.pdbx_strand_id
1 'polypeptide(L)'
;MKAKGYRPDELTFLSLLTACSVSGLTDDGWVLFKSMQKDYDLVPQTEHYACMVDLIGRTGDFNEALRFIDEMPLAPSSAIWGSLLRVSRNSNNIEVAEMAAERISEIQHDNTGCYVALCNMYADAGRWDDVFRVRDLMSEKGLRKTDAVSLVELPTKQYSFVNGDMSHAESLVINEESDKLSTIIGENLHERDDVFDPVDRPVMANRHSVRLATVFGLISARIGSPVIVKKNVRVCDDCHDALKKISKFTCREIVISDSSIYHHFCEGSCSCGDYR
;
A
#
# COMPACT_ATOMS: atom_id res chain seq x y z
N MET A 1 -18.27 -5.82 20.81
CA MET A 1 -17.28 -6.58 21.60
C MET A 1 -17.46 -6.37 23.11
N LYS A 2 -17.26 -5.15 23.63
CA LYS A 2 -17.46 -4.82 25.06
C LYS A 2 -18.87 -5.13 25.60
N ALA A 3 -19.92 -4.77 24.87
CA ALA A 3 -21.31 -5.07 25.25
C ALA A 3 -21.63 -6.58 25.33
N LYS A 4 -20.80 -7.43 24.71
CA LYS A 4 -20.89 -8.90 24.78
C LYS A 4 -19.92 -9.50 25.81
N GLY A 5 -19.22 -8.67 26.60
CA GLY A 5 -18.28 -9.11 27.64
C GLY A 5 -16.91 -9.57 27.15
N TYR A 6 -16.60 -9.45 25.86
CA TYR A 6 -15.29 -9.80 25.33
C TYR A 6 -14.25 -8.72 25.66
N ARG A 7 -13.14 -9.13 26.27
CA ARG A 7 -12.00 -8.26 26.59
C ARG A 7 -11.14 -8.09 25.32
N PRO A 8 -10.91 -6.85 24.85
CA PRO A 8 -9.91 -6.57 23.82
C PRO A 8 -8.52 -7.07 24.21
N ASP A 9 -7.80 -7.59 23.23
CA ASP A 9 -6.41 -7.99 23.30
C ASP A 9 -5.52 -7.05 22.46
N GLU A 10 -4.23 -7.33 22.41
CA GLU A 10 -3.22 -6.59 21.65
C GLU A 10 -3.60 -6.52 20.16
N LEU A 11 -4.05 -7.64 19.57
CA LEU A 11 -4.45 -7.69 18.16
C LEU A 11 -5.67 -6.81 17.87
N THR A 12 -6.62 -6.73 18.81
CA THR A 12 -7.77 -5.84 18.68
C THR A 12 -7.32 -4.39 18.68
N PHE A 13 -6.44 -4.00 19.59
CA PHE A 13 -5.91 -2.62 19.63
C PHE A 13 -5.08 -2.29 18.40
N LEU A 14 -4.24 -3.21 17.94
CA LEU A 14 -3.49 -3.04 16.68
C LEU A 14 -4.43 -2.78 15.50
N SER A 15 -5.52 -3.54 15.39
CA SER A 15 -6.52 -3.37 14.34
C SER A 15 -7.21 -2.00 14.41
N LEU A 16 -7.57 -1.56 15.62
CA LEU A 16 -8.20 -0.26 15.86
C LEU A 16 -7.25 0.91 15.59
N LEU A 17 -6.00 0.83 16.05
CA LEU A 17 -4.98 1.85 15.81
C LEU A 17 -4.63 1.96 14.33
N THR A 18 -4.52 0.82 13.63
CA THR A 18 -4.37 0.79 12.18
C THR A 18 -5.53 1.53 11.49
N ALA A 19 -6.77 1.26 11.91
CA ALA A 19 -7.94 1.92 11.36
C ALA A 19 -7.94 3.43 11.62
N CYS A 20 -7.58 3.88 12.83
CA CYS A 20 -7.41 5.30 13.15
C CYS A 20 -6.33 5.96 12.29
N SER A 21 -5.18 5.29 12.12
CA SER A 21 -4.06 5.79 11.32
C SER A 21 -4.45 5.98 9.86
N VAL A 22 -5.09 4.96 9.28
CA VAL A 22 -5.59 5.01 7.91
C VAL A 22 -6.76 5.97 7.79
N SER A 23 -7.52 6.29 8.84
CA SER A 23 -8.65 7.22 8.74
C SER A 23 -8.31 8.65 9.17
N GLY A 24 -7.07 8.93 9.57
CA GLY A 24 -6.66 10.24 10.09
C GLY A 24 -7.28 10.62 11.43
N LEU A 25 -7.75 9.64 12.22
CA LEU A 25 -8.43 9.88 13.50
C LEU A 25 -7.40 9.97 14.64
N THR A 26 -6.61 11.05 14.64
CA THR A 26 -5.47 11.22 15.57
C THR A 26 -5.87 11.20 17.03
N ASP A 27 -6.92 11.93 17.39
CA ASP A 27 -7.41 11.99 18.77
C ASP A 27 -7.90 10.62 19.26
N ASP A 28 -8.69 9.92 18.44
CA ASP A 28 -9.18 8.58 18.77
C ASP A 28 -8.04 7.57 18.91
N GLY A 29 -7.02 7.65 18.03
CA GLY A 29 -5.84 6.81 18.12
C GLY A 29 -5.08 7.00 19.43
N TRP A 30 -4.89 8.24 19.89
CA TRP A 30 -4.30 8.52 21.20
C TRP A 30 -5.14 8.02 22.37
N VAL A 31 -6.47 8.16 22.29
CA VAL A 31 -7.39 7.63 23.31
C VAL A 31 -7.26 6.11 23.38
N LEU A 32 -7.26 5.40 22.25
CA LEU A 32 -7.09 3.96 22.18
C LEU A 32 -5.73 3.51 22.71
N PHE A 33 -4.65 4.16 22.30
CA PHE A 33 -3.28 3.85 22.72
C PHE A 33 -3.06 4.07 24.22
N LYS A 34 -3.72 5.05 24.82
CA LYS A 34 -3.70 5.26 26.29
C LYS A 34 -4.59 4.25 27.01
N SER A 35 -5.75 3.95 26.44
CA SER A 35 -6.72 3.00 27.02
C SER A 35 -6.16 1.58 27.08
N MET A 36 -5.44 1.11 26.05
CA MET A 36 -4.83 -0.24 26.09
C MET A 36 -3.91 -0.42 27.31
N GLN A 37 -3.16 0.62 27.66
CA GLN A 37 -2.23 0.60 28.79
C GLN A 37 -2.94 0.74 30.13
N LYS A 38 -3.87 1.70 30.25
CA LYS A 38 -4.47 2.08 31.53
C LYS A 38 -5.69 1.24 31.91
N ASP A 39 -6.51 0.86 30.94
CA ASP A 39 -7.80 0.22 31.17
C ASP A 39 -7.74 -1.30 30.93
N TYR A 40 -6.79 -1.76 30.12
CA TYR A 40 -6.64 -3.18 29.75
C TYR A 40 -5.34 -3.81 30.21
N ASP A 41 -4.42 -3.03 30.80
CA ASP A 41 -3.10 -3.46 31.27
C ASP A 41 -2.24 -4.12 30.18
N LEU A 42 -2.43 -3.71 28.92
CA LEU A 42 -1.69 -4.24 27.77
C LEU A 42 -0.43 -3.41 27.52
N VAL A 43 0.69 -4.11 27.33
CA VAL A 43 1.97 -3.49 26.99
C VAL A 43 2.02 -3.26 25.48
N PRO A 44 2.17 -2.01 24.99
CA PRO A 44 2.28 -1.75 23.57
C PRO A 44 3.51 -2.42 22.97
N GLN A 45 3.32 -3.12 21.86
CA GLN A 45 4.38 -3.76 21.08
C GLN A 45 4.79 -2.89 19.89
N THR A 46 5.89 -3.25 19.23
CA THR A 46 6.47 -2.57 18.07
C THR A 46 5.42 -2.12 17.03
N GLU A 47 4.45 -2.97 16.72
CA GLU A 47 3.41 -2.74 15.72
C GLU A 47 2.45 -1.62 16.15
N HIS A 48 2.16 -1.50 17.45
CA HIS A 48 1.32 -0.44 18.00
C HIS A 48 2.03 0.91 17.89
N TYR A 49 3.32 0.96 18.21
CA TYR A 49 4.12 2.17 18.06
C TYR A 49 4.29 2.58 16.59
N ALA A 50 4.49 1.62 15.69
CA ALA A 50 4.52 1.88 14.26
C ALA A 50 3.21 2.54 13.77
N CYS A 51 2.05 2.08 14.26
CA CYS A 51 0.76 2.72 13.96
C CYS A 51 0.68 4.15 14.51
N MET A 52 1.20 4.40 15.72
CA MET A 52 1.21 5.75 16.30
C MET A 52 2.14 6.70 15.53
N VAL A 53 3.33 6.24 15.13
CA VAL A 53 4.26 7.02 14.29
C VAL A 53 3.62 7.38 12.96
N ASP A 54 2.93 6.44 12.32
CA ASP A 54 2.16 6.71 11.11
C ASP A 54 1.07 7.76 11.35
N LEU A 55 0.27 7.58 12.40
CA LEU A 55 -0.83 8.47 12.74
C LEU A 55 -0.35 9.90 13.00
N ILE A 56 0.75 10.06 13.76
CA ILE A 56 1.36 11.36 14.06
C ILE A 56 1.98 11.95 12.79
N GLY A 57 2.79 11.19 12.06
CA GLY A 57 3.48 11.71 10.88
C GLY A 57 2.52 12.13 9.76
N ARG A 58 1.33 11.51 9.66
CA ARG A 58 0.25 11.94 8.76
C ARG A 58 -0.32 13.32 9.09
N THR A 59 -0.09 13.87 10.28
CA THR A 59 -0.45 15.26 10.61
C THR A 59 0.51 16.29 9.99
N GLY A 60 1.65 15.83 9.48
CA GLY A 60 2.73 16.67 8.96
C GLY A 60 3.73 17.14 10.03
N ASP A 61 3.46 16.90 11.31
CA ASP A 61 4.40 17.21 12.40
C ASP A 61 5.43 16.08 12.60
N PHE A 62 6.48 16.10 11.76
CA PHE A 62 7.56 15.13 11.84
C PHE A 62 8.42 15.28 13.10
N ASN A 63 8.46 16.47 13.71
CA ASN A 63 9.18 16.68 14.97
C ASN A 63 8.47 15.93 16.11
N GLU A 64 7.15 15.99 16.14
CA GLU A 64 6.35 15.19 17.08
C GLU A 64 6.56 13.69 16.86
N ALA A 65 6.56 13.24 15.60
CA ALA A 65 6.78 11.83 15.27
C ALA A 65 8.17 11.34 15.73
N LEU A 66 9.22 12.14 15.51
CA LEU A 66 10.58 11.83 15.95
C LEU A 66 10.70 11.83 17.47
N ARG A 67 10.13 12.84 18.15
CA ARG A 67 10.09 12.88 19.62
C ARG A 67 9.38 11.66 20.18
N PHE A 68 8.26 11.26 19.58
CA PHE A 68 7.55 10.07 19.99
C PHE A 68 8.41 8.81 19.86
N ILE A 69 9.17 8.67 18.76
CA ILE A 69 10.13 7.57 18.56
C ILE A 69 11.22 7.57 19.65
N ASP A 70 11.76 8.74 19.99
CA ASP A 70 12.82 8.88 21.00
C ASP A 70 12.33 8.58 22.43
N GLU A 71 11.06 8.87 22.72
CA GLU A 71 10.44 8.61 24.03
C GLU A 71 9.97 7.15 24.21
N MET A 72 10.03 6.33 23.16
CA MET A 72 9.59 4.94 23.24
C MET A 72 10.45 4.13 24.25
N PRO A 73 9.83 3.23 25.03
CA PRO A 73 10.55 2.37 25.98
C PRO A 73 11.28 1.21 25.30
N LEU A 74 11.35 1.18 23.97
CA LEU A 74 11.95 0.11 23.17
C LEU A 74 12.75 0.69 22.01
N ALA A 75 13.81 -0.03 21.61
CA ALA A 75 14.64 0.37 20.48
C ALA A 75 13.83 0.40 19.18
N PRO A 76 13.86 1.50 18.40
CA PRO A 76 13.11 1.60 17.16
C PRO A 76 13.54 0.53 16.14
N SER A 77 12.57 -0.27 15.70
CA SER A 77 12.77 -1.32 14.69
C SER A 77 12.65 -0.77 13.26
N SER A 78 12.95 -1.63 12.27
CA SER A 78 12.70 -1.33 10.86
C SER A 78 11.23 -0.99 10.57
N ALA A 79 10.27 -1.55 11.31
CA ALA A 79 8.85 -1.26 11.13
C ALA A 79 8.48 0.18 11.56
N ILE A 80 9.13 0.70 12.60
CA ILE A 80 8.91 2.06 13.11
C ILE A 80 9.48 3.07 12.14
N TRP A 81 10.75 2.92 11.76
CA TRP A 81 11.37 3.78 10.77
C TRP A 81 10.71 3.65 9.39
N GLY A 82 10.27 2.45 9.00
CA GLY A 82 9.52 2.24 7.76
C GLY A 82 8.16 2.97 7.77
N SER A 83 7.52 3.09 8.92
CA SER A 83 6.31 3.89 9.09
C SER A 83 6.61 5.37 8.91
N LEU A 84 7.69 5.88 9.52
CA LEU A 84 8.14 7.28 9.35
C LEU A 84 8.52 7.59 7.90
N LEU A 85 9.26 6.70 7.23
CA LEU A 85 9.60 6.83 5.82
C LEU A 85 8.36 6.95 4.94
N ARG A 86 7.36 6.10 5.20
CA ARG A 86 6.11 6.07 4.43
C ARG A 86 5.33 7.39 4.56
N VAL A 87 5.19 7.95 5.75
CA VAL A 87 4.48 9.22 5.95
C VAL A 87 5.26 10.41 5.41
N SER A 88 6.60 10.35 5.47
CA SER A 88 7.49 11.36 4.88
C SER A 88 7.33 11.42 3.37
N ARG A 89 7.24 10.25 2.72
CA ARG A 89 6.91 10.15 1.28
C ARG A 89 5.59 10.82 0.95
N ASN A 90 4.53 10.52 1.69
CA ASN A 90 3.20 11.08 1.42
C ASN A 90 3.16 12.61 1.57
N SER A 91 4.06 13.19 2.38
CA SER A 91 4.19 14.64 2.57
C SER A 91 5.33 15.26 1.74
N ASN A 92 5.95 14.48 0.84
CA ASN A 92 7.12 14.85 0.05
C ASN A 92 8.31 15.42 0.86
N ASN A 93 8.47 14.97 2.12
CA ASN A 93 9.57 15.37 2.99
C ASN A 93 10.76 14.42 2.79
N ILE A 94 11.64 14.77 1.85
CA ILE A 94 12.80 13.94 1.47
C ILE A 94 13.82 13.82 2.61
N GLU A 95 14.02 14.87 3.41
CA GLU A 95 15.01 14.87 4.49
C GLU A 95 14.68 13.81 5.57
N VAL A 96 13.42 13.78 6.02
CA VAL A 96 12.98 12.77 7.01
C VAL A 96 12.96 11.37 6.40
N ALA A 97 12.63 11.25 5.10
CA ALA A 97 12.70 9.99 4.39
C ALA A 97 14.15 9.45 4.29
N GLU A 98 15.12 10.28 3.94
CA GLU A 98 16.55 9.93 3.91
C GLU A 98 17.02 9.45 5.28
N MET A 99 16.70 10.20 6.33
CA MET A 99 17.04 9.84 7.72
C MET A 99 16.45 8.49 8.11
N ALA A 100 15.15 8.27 7.86
CA ALA A 100 14.49 7.03 8.19
C ALA A 100 15.12 5.84 7.43
N ALA A 101 15.43 6.01 6.14
CA ALA A 101 16.07 4.98 5.34
C ALA A 101 17.51 4.66 5.77
N GLU A 102 18.27 5.65 6.26
CA GLU A 102 19.59 5.46 6.84
C GLU A 102 19.50 4.62 8.11
N ARG A 103 18.61 4.97 9.04
CA ARG A 103 18.35 4.18 10.26
C ARG A 103 17.94 2.74 9.96
N ILE A 104 17.08 2.56 8.96
CA ILE A 104 16.65 1.26 8.48
C ILE A 104 17.84 0.44 7.94
N SER A 105 18.76 1.08 7.22
CA SER A 105 19.97 0.46 6.67
C SER A 105 20.94 0.00 7.76
N GLU A 106 21.08 0.76 8.86
CA GLU A 106 21.89 0.42 10.03
C GLU A 106 21.40 -0.88 10.72
N ILE A 107 20.09 -1.14 10.68
CA ILE A 107 19.44 -2.29 11.35
C ILE A 107 19.60 -3.63 10.56
N GLN A 108 20.25 -3.62 9.38
CA GLN A 108 20.53 -4.80 8.55
C GLN A 108 19.31 -5.67 8.21
N HIS A 109 18.12 -5.08 8.04
CA HIS A 109 16.94 -5.78 7.55
C HIS A 109 16.88 -5.76 6.01
N ASP A 110 16.18 -6.70 5.38
CA ASP A 110 15.87 -6.59 3.94
C ASP A 110 14.86 -5.46 3.75
N ASN A 111 15.37 -4.33 3.30
CA ASN A 111 14.65 -3.07 3.25
C ASN A 111 14.47 -2.57 1.82
N THR A 112 14.39 -3.49 0.86
CA THR A 112 14.19 -3.19 -0.56
C THR A 112 13.09 -2.14 -0.77
N GLY A 113 11.96 -2.25 -0.06
CA GLY A 113 10.85 -1.29 -0.17
C GLY A 113 11.21 0.15 0.21
N CYS A 114 12.18 0.35 1.10
CA CYS A 114 12.64 1.67 1.53
C CYS A 114 13.48 2.35 0.46
N TYR A 115 14.40 1.59 -0.16
CA TYR A 115 15.19 2.09 -1.29
C TYR A 115 14.31 2.42 -2.49
N VAL A 116 13.31 1.58 -2.79
CA VAL A 116 12.32 1.86 -3.85
C VAL A 116 11.54 3.14 -3.54
N ALA A 117 11.12 3.34 -2.27
CA ALA A 117 10.43 4.55 -1.87
C ALA A 117 11.29 5.81 -2.06
N LEU A 118 12.57 5.77 -1.67
CA LEU A 118 13.51 6.87 -1.91
C LEU A 118 13.72 7.15 -3.40
N CYS A 119 13.92 6.12 -4.22
CA CYS A 119 14.05 6.29 -5.68
C CYS A 119 12.85 7.02 -6.28
N ASN A 120 11.63 6.66 -5.87
CA ASN A 120 10.41 7.33 -6.33
C ASN A 120 10.40 8.80 -5.91
N MET A 121 10.69 9.10 -4.64
CA MET A 121 10.74 10.47 -4.14
C MET A 121 11.79 11.33 -4.85
N TYR A 122 12.97 10.76 -5.13
CA TYR A 122 14.00 11.45 -5.89
C TYR A 122 13.59 11.69 -7.34
N ALA A 123 12.96 10.71 -8.00
CA ALA A 123 12.45 10.87 -9.35
C ALA A 123 11.38 11.97 -9.41
N ASP A 124 10.43 11.98 -8.47
CA ASP A 124 9.38 13.00 -8.36
C ASP A 124 9.97 14.41 -8.15
N ALA A 125 11.12 14.52 -7.48
CA ALA A 125 11.86 15.76 -7.27
C ALA A 125 12.84 16.10 -8.41
N GLY A 126 12.93 15.28 -9.46
CA GLY A 126 13.89 15.45 -10.56
C GLY A 126 15.37 15.19 -10.18
N ARG A 127 15.62 14.59 -9.01
CA ARG A 127 16.94 14.28 -8.45
C ARG A 127 17.50 12.97 -9.02
N TRP A 128 17.75 12.93 -10.33
CA TRP A 128 18.13 11.70 -11.05
C TRP A 128 19.46 11.09 -10.61
N ASP A 129 20.44 11.91 -10.26
CA ASP A 129 21.74 11.42 -9.74
C ASP A 129 21.56 10.61 -8.44
N ASP A 130 20.62 11.03 -7.59
CA ASP A 130 20.28 10.31 -6.36
C ASP A 130 19.56 9.00 -6.68
N VAL A 131 18.66 8.97 -7.69
CA VAL A 131 18.04 7.72 -8.18
C VAL A 131 19.11 6.72 -8.62
N PHE A 132 20.07 7.14 -9.45
CA PHE A 132 21.16 6.26 -9.90
C PHE A 132 22.00 5.75 -8.73
N ARG A 133 22.36 6.62 -7.78
CA ARG A 133 23.11 6.23 -6.58
C ARG A 133 22.38 5.16 -5.76
N VAL A 134 21.08 5.30 -5.55
CA VAL A 134 20.30 4.31 -4.80
C VAL A 134 20.19 2.99 -5.56
N ARG A 135 20.03 3.02 -6.90
CA ARG A 135 20.00 1.79 -7.73
C ARG A 135 21.32 1.03 -7.69
N ASP A 136 22.44 1.74 -7.75
CA ASP A 136 23.77 1.14 -7.65
C ASP A 136 23.94 0.48 -6.27
N LEU A 137 23.56 1.18 -5.20
CA LEU A 137 23.59 0.64 -3.84
C LEU A 137 22.70 -0.61 -3.68
N MET A 138 21.50 -0.60 -4.24
CA MET A 138 20.62 -1.77 -4.26
C MET A 138 21.29 -2.94 -4.98
N SER A 139 21.92 -2.68 -6.13
CA SER A 139 22.61 -3.69 -6.93
C SER A 139 23.82 -4.29 -6.20
N GLU A 140 24.63 -3.45 -5.55
CA GLU A 140 25.78 -3.87 -4.73
C GLU A 140 25.35 -4.75 -3.55
N LYS A 141 24.21 -4.43 -2.93
CA LYS A 141 23.63 -5.22 -1.83
C LYS A 141 22.84 -6.45 -2.30
N GLY A 142 22.69 -6.66 -3.61
CA GLY A 142 21.88 -7.75 -4.17
C GLY A 142 20.38 -7.60 -3.91
N LEU A 143 19.91 -6.40 -3.60
CA LEU A 143 18.51 -6.09 -3.33
C LEU A 143 17.75 -5.89 -4.64
N ARG A 144 16.54 -6.45 -4.72
CA ARG A 144 15.69 -6.36 -5.90
C ARG A 144 14.27 -6.07 -5.48
N LYS A 145 13.64 -5.10 -6.15
CA LYS A 145 12.23 -4.75 -5.96
C LYS A 145 11.36 -6.00 -6.03
N THR A 146 10.43 -6.11 -5.08
CA THR A 146 9.50 -7.23 -5.02
C THR A 146 8.58 -7.21 -6.23
N ASP A 147 8.51 -8.33 -6.95
CA ASP A 147 7.62 -8.48 -8.09
C ASP A 147 6.15 -8.33 -7.66
N ALA A 148 5.41 -7.48 -8.36
CA ALA A 148 4.01 -7.21 -8.07
C ALA A 148 3.10 -8.31 -8.62
N VAL A 149 2.64 -9.21 -7.75
CA VAL A 149 1.75 -10.34 -8.07
C VAL A 149 0.34 -10.08 -7.56
N SER A 150 -0.66 -10.39 -8.38
CA SER A 150 -2.07 -10.38 -8.00
C SER A 150 -2.70 -11.74 -8.22
N LEU A 151 -3.49 -12.21 -7.27
CA LEU A 151 -4.08 -13.53 -7.22
C LEU A 151 -5.60 -13.42 -7.26
N VAL A 152 -6.25 -14.24 -8.09
CA VAL A 152 -7.71 -14.40 -8.13
C VAL A 152 -8.03 -15.82 -7.73
N GLU A 153 -8.90 -15.97 -6.73
CA GLU A 153 -9.38 -17.28 -6.27
C GLU A 153 -10.79 -17.53 -6.83
N LEU A 154 -10.90 -18.52 -7.71
CA LEU A 154 -12.18 -19.08 -8.16
C LEU A 154 -12.43 -20.39 -7.39
N PRO A 155 -13.69 -20.87 -7.27
CA PRO A 155 -14.02 -22.03 -6.44
C PRO A 155 -13.19 -23.29 -6.68
N THR A 156 -12.64 -23.46 -7.88
CA THR A 156 -11.89 -24.66 -8.30
C THR A 156 -10.40 -24.42 -8.52
N LYS A 157 -9.94 -23.17 -8.63
CA LYS A 157 -8.56 -22.85 -9.02
C LYS A 157 -8.17 -21.42 -8.69
N GLN A 158 -6.90 -21.25 -8.34
CA GLN A 158 -6.26 -19.94 -8.18
C GLN A 158 -5.47 -19.56 -9.44
N TYR A 159 -5.51 -18.28 -9.78
CA TYR A 159 -4.83 -17.70 -10.92
C TYR A 159 -3.94 -16.56 -10.46
N SER A 160 -2.71 -16.51 -10.94
CA SER A 160 -1.73 -15.46 -10.63
C SER A 160 -1.46 -14.61 -11.86
N PHE A 161 -1.30 -13.31 -11.63
CA PHE A 161 -0.97 -12.33 -12.65
C PHE A 161 0.22 -11.49 -12.22
N VAL A 162 1.14 -11.24 -13.15
CA VAL A 162 2.21 -10.24 -13.02
C VAL A 162 1.94 -8.99 -13.87
N ASN A 163 2.78 -7.97 -13.76
CA ASN A 163 2.65 -6.80 -14.64
C ASN A 163 2.96 -7.19 -16.09
N GLY A 164 2.08 -6.83 -17.03
CA GLY A 164 2.22 -7.18 -18.45
C GLY A 164 2.06 -8.67 -18.76
N ASP A 165 1.35 -9.41 -17.92
CA ASP A 165 1.26 -10.87 -18.03
C ASP A 165 0.58 -11.34 -19.34
N MET A 166 1.27 -12.26 -20.03
CA MET A 166 0.81 -12.94 -21.24
C MET A 166 0.78 -14.47 -21.10
N SER A 167 1.11 -15.00 -19.92
CA SER A 167 1.25 -16.44 -19.66
C SER A 167 -0.09 -17.18 -19.58
N HIS A 168 -1.19 -16.47 -19.31
CA HIS A 168 -2.52 -17.05 -19.25
C HIS A 168 -3.02 -17.47 -20.64
N ALA A 169 -3.74 -18.59 -20.74
CA ALA A 169 -4.29 -19.08 -22.01
C ALA A 169 -5.24 -18.08 -22.68
N GLU A 170 -5.98 -17.31 -21.87
CA GLU A 170 -6.89 -16.26 -22.31
C GLU A 170 -6.27 -14.85 -22.22
N SER A 171 -4.94 -14.73 -22.17
CA SER A 171 -4.25 -13.45 -21.99
C SER A 171 -4.65 -12.40 -23.02
N LEU A 172 -4.84 -12.79 -24.29
CA LEU A 172 -5.29 -11.87 -25.35
C LEU A 172 -6.65 -11.25 -25.01
N VAL A 173 -7.63 -12.07 -24.59
CA VAL A 173 -8.97 -11.60 -24.22
C VAL A 173 -8.91 -10.71 -22.98
N ILE A 174 -8.14 -11.11 -21.96
CA ILE A 174 -7.99 -10.32 -20.73
C ILE A 174 -7.39 -8.94 -21.03
N ASN A 175 -6.37 -8.89 -21.89
CA ASN A 175 -5.73 -7.63 -22.26
C ASN A 175 -6.64 -6.75 -23.13
N GLU A 176 -7.36 -7.34 -24.10
CA GLU A 176 -8.31 -6.60 -24.93
C GLU A 176 -9.46 -5.99 -24.10
N GLU A 177 -10.02 -6.77 -23.17
CA GLU A 177 -11.06 -6.26 -22.25
C GLU A 177 -10.51 -5.22 -21.28
N SER A 178 -9.24 -5.34 -20.86
CA SER A 178 -8.60 -4.29 -20.06
C SER A 178 -8.46 -2.97 -20.83
N ASP A 179 -8.15 -3.02 -22.13
CA ASP A 179 -8.09 -1.81 -22.98
C ASP A 179 -9.47 -1.17 -23.13
N LYS A 180 -10.50 -1.98 -23.43
CA LYS A 180 -11.89 -1.51 -23.53
C LYS A 180 -12.34 -0.85 -22.23
N LEU A 181 -12.09 -1.49 -21.09
CA LEU A 181 -12.44 -0.92 -19.78
C LEU A 181 -11.71 0.39 -19.53
N SER A 182 -10.42 0.48 -19.85
CA SER A 182 -9.67 1.73 -19.77
C SER A 182 -10.27 2.86 -20.60
N THR A 183 -10.67 2.58 -21.85
CA THR A 183 -11.37 3.56 -22.69
C THR A 183 -12.70 3.99 -22.07
N ILE A 184 -13.50 3.05 -21.58
CA ILE A 184 -14.83 3.31 -21.00
C ILE A 184 -14.74 4.17 -19.74
N ILE A 185 -13.76 3.92 -18.88
CA ILE A 185 -13.58 4.69 -17.64
C ILE A 185 -12.80 6.01 -17.86
N GLY A 186 -12.49 6.34 -19.12
CA GLY A 186 -11.82 7.58 -19.52
C GLY A 186 -10.38 7.68 -19.01
N GLU A 187 -9.61 6.58 -19.05
CA GLU A 187 -8.16 6.64 -18.86
C GLU A 187 -7.48 7.14 -20.15
N ASN A 188 -6.74 8.25 -20.08
CA ASN A 188 -5.86 8.67 -21.16
C ASN A 188 -4.59 7.81 -21.16
N LEU A 189 -4.65 6.67 -21.83
CA LEU A 189 -3.51 5.75 -21.98
C LEU A 189 -2.43 6.27 -22.94
N HIS A 190 -2.72 7.31 -23.73
CA HIS A 190 -1.83 7.86 -24.76
C HIS A 190 -0.97 9.05 -24.31
N GLU A 191 -1.22 9.63 -23.13
CA GLU A 191 -0.51 10.83 -22.65
C GLU A 191 0.48 10.54 -21.50
N ARG A 192 0.66 9.27 -21.12
CA ARG A 192 1.57 8.89 -20.04
C ARG A 192 2.71 8.01 -20.54
N ASP A 193 3.49 8.52 -21.47
CA ASP A 193 4.84 8.00 -21.76
C ASP A 193 5.81 8.19 -20.57
N ASP A 194 5.42 8.98 -19.55
CA ASP A 194 6.27 9.45 -18.46
C ASP A 194 6.05 8.78 -17.08
N VAL A 195 5.31 7.67 -16.97
CA VAL A 195 5.36 6.88 -15.71
C VAL A 195 6.66 6.08 -15.70
N PHE A 196 7.78 6.79 -15.57
CA PHE A 196 9.09 6.20 -15.41
C PHE A 196 9.13 5.53 -14.05
N ASP A 197 9.10 4.19 -14.03
CA ASP A 197 9.45 3.44 -12.84
C ASP A 197 10.97 3.60 -12.64
N PRO A 198 11.43 4.30 -11.58
CA PRO A 198 12.85 4.58 -11.45
C PRO A 198 13.67 3.32 -11.19
N VAL A 199 13.01 2.19 -10.89
CA VAL A 199 13.65 0.92 -10.58
C VAL A 199 13.49 -0.09 -11.72
N ASP A 200 12.29 -0.22 -12.29
CA ASP A 200 11.95 -1.22 -13.31
C ASP A 200 11.65 -0.61 -14.69
N ARG A 201 11.30 -1.45 -15.67
CA ARG A 201 10.75 -0.97 -16.93
C ARG A 201 9.33 -0.46 -16.73
N PRO A 202 8.96 0.68 -17.34
CA PRO A 202 7.61 1.19 -17.27
C PRO A 202 6.64 0.19 -17.91
N VAL A 203 5.53 -0.06 -17.20
CA VAL A 203 4.40 -0.87 -17.68
C VAL A 203 3.16 0.00 -17.60
N MET A 204 2.33 -0.01 -18.64
CA MET A 204 1.09 0.76 -18.63
C MET A 204 0.20 0.36 -17.45
N ALA A 205 -0.44 1.32 -16.79
CA ALA A 205 -1.23 1.07 -15.58
C ALA A 205 -2.33 0.01 -15.81
N ASN A 206 -2.97 0.00 -16.99
CA ASN A 206 -3.99 -0.99 -17.34
C ASN A 206 -3.44 -2.41 -17.59
N ARG A 207 -2.11 -2.57 -17.59
CA ARG A 207 -1.38 -3.85 -17.64
C ARG A 207 -0.79 -4.24 -16.29
N HIS A 208 -1.02 -3.48 -15.22
CA HIS A 208 -0.61 -3.90 -13.89
C HIS A 208 -1.32 -5.19 -13.47
N SER A 209 -0.65 -6.01 -12.67
CA SER A 209 -1.18 -7.32 -12.26
C SER A 209 -2.57 -7.26 -11.65
N VAL A 210 -2.88 -6.21 -10.88
CA VAL A 210 -4.18 -6.05 -10.22
C VAL A 210 -5.30 -5.74 -11.21
N ARG A 211 -4.97 -5.02 -12.30
CA ARG A 211 -5.91 -4.72 -13.39
C ARG A 211 -6.23 -5.98 -14.16
N LEU A 212 -5.20 -6.72 -14.59
CA LEU A 212 -5.38 -7.99 -15.29
C LEU A 212 -6.17 -9.01 -14.45
N ALA A 213 -5.82 -9.14 -13.17
CA ALA A 213 -6.54 -9.98 -12.22
C ALA A 213 -8.00 -9.57 -12.05
N THR A 214 -8.28 -8.26 -11.95
CA THR A 214 -9.66 -7.76 -11.83
C THR A 214 -10.46 -8.04 -13.09
N VAL A 215 -9.90 -7.80 -14.27
CA VAL A 215 -10.56 -8.09 -15.56
C VAL A 215 -10.84 -9.58 -15.71
N PHE A 216 -9.86 -10.43 -15.39
CA PHE A 216 -10.08 -11.87 -15.37
C PHE A 216 -11.19 -12.27 -14.39
N GLY A 217 -11.21 -11.69 -13.18
CA GLY A 217 -12.27 -11.90 -12.21
C GLY A 217 -13.65 -11.45 -12.71
N LEU A 218 -13.72 -10.35 -13.46
CA LEU A 218 -14.96 -9.87 -14.07
C LEU A 218 -15.48 -10.82 -15.15
N ILE A 219 -14.60 -11.37 -15.99
CA ILE A 219 -14.93 -12.32 -17.06
C ILE A 219 -15.35 -13.68 -16.49
N SER A 220 -14.58 -14.20 -15.53
CA SER A 220 -14.69 -15.60 -15.08
C SER A 220 -15.68 -15.81 -13.94
N ALA A 221 -15.91 -14.80 -13.10
CA ALA A 221 -16.83 -14.93 -11.97
C ALA A 221 -18.29 -14.69 -12.40
N ARG A 222 -19.23 -15.33 -11.69
CA ARG A 222 -20.67 -15.21 -11.96
C ARG A 222 -21.11 -13.74 -11.95
N ILE A 223 -21.94 -13.34 -12.91
CA ILE A 223 -22.51 -11.99 -12.98
C ILE A 223 -23.16 -11.63 -11.63
N GLY A 224 -22.82 -10.44 -11.11
CA GLY A 224 -23.31 -9.92 -9.83
C GLY A 224 -22.56 -10.41 -8.58
N SER A 225 -21.68 -11.41 -8.68
CA SER A 225 -20.82 -11.78 -7.55
C SER A 225 -19.72 -10.72 -7.31
N PRO A 226 -19.14 -10.61 -6.10
CA PRO A 226 -17.98 -9.75 -5.90
C PRO A 226 -16.74 -10.32 -6.61
N VAL A 227 -15.85 -9.45 -7.08
CA VAL A 227 -14.52 -9.83 -7.58
C VAL A 227 -13.52 -9.68 -6.44
N ILE A 228 -12.83 -10.76 -6.09
CA ILE A 228 -11.87 -10.78 -4.98
C ILE A 228 -10.47 -10.99 -5.53
N VAL A 229 -9.55 -10.08 -5.21
CA VAL A 229 -8.15 -10.15 -5.64
C VAL A 229 -7.23 -9.93 -4.45
N LYS A 230 -6.18 -10.75 -4.35
CA LYS A 230 -5.11 -10.59 -3.36
C LYS A 230 -3.84 -10.12 -4.04
N LYS A 231 -3.28 -8.99 -3.60
CA LYS A 231 -2.05 -8.40 -4.11
C LYS A 231 -0.97 -8.46 -3.03
N ASN A 232 0.25 -8.84 -3.40
CA ASN A 232 1.38 -8.95 -2.46
C ASN A 232 2.07 -7.61 -2.15
N VAL A 233 1.81 -6.59 -2.96
CA VAL A 233 2.31 -5.22 -2.78
C VAL A 233 1.13 -4.25 -2.79
N ARG A 234 1.33 -3.04 -2.28
CA ARG A 234 0.30 -1.99 -2.26
C ARG A 234 -0.28 -1.70 -3.65
N VAL A 235 -1.58 -1.40 -3.73
CA VAL A 235 -2.21 -0.92 -4.97
C VAL A 235 -1.70 0.49 -5.29
N CYS A 236 -1.26 0.73 -6.53
CA CYS A 236 -0.83 2.06 -6.97
C CYS A 236 -2.03 2.98 -7.22
N ASP A 237 -1.78 4.28 -7.28
CA ASP A 237 -2.86 5.26 -7.30
C ASP A 237 -3.74 5.19 -8.55
N ASP A 238 -3.11 5.00 -9.71
CA ASP A 238 -3.81 4.80 -10.97
C ASP A 238 -4.74 3.59 -10.93
N CYS A 239 -4.24 2.45 -10.44
CA CYS A 239 -5.04 1.25 -10.32
C CYS A 239 -6.20 1.45 -9.34
N HIS A 240 -5.96 2.11 -8.21
CA HIS A 240 -6.99 2.36 -7.22
C HIS A 240 -8.11 3.25 -7.77
N ASP A 241 -7.78 4.35 -8.43
CA ASP A 241 -8.78 5.25 -9.03
C ASP A 241 -9.53 4.59 -10.18
N ALA A 242 -8.83 3.78 -10.97
CA ALA A 242 -9.45 3.04 -12.03
C ALA A 242 -10.40 1.95 -11.50
N LEU A 243 -10.06 1.27 -10.40
CA LEU A 243 -10.92 0.27 -9.74
C LEU A 243 -12.21 0.87 -9.20
N LYS A 244 -12.17 2.09 -8.64
CA LYS A 244 -13.40 2.83 -8.31
C LYS A 244 -14.30 2.96 -9.54
N LYS A 245 -13.78 3.51 -10.64
CA LYS A 245 -14.55 3.73 -11.86
C LYS A 245 -15.09 2.42 -12.45
N ILE A 246 -14.30 1.34 -12.42
CA ILE A 246 -14.75 0.00 -12.84
C ILE A 246 -15.91 -0.48 -11.96
N SER A 247 -15.82 -0.36 -10.62
CA SER A 247 -16.90 -0.81 -9.72
C SER A 247 -18.23 -0.09 -10.05
N LYS A 248 -18.17 1.20 -10.37
CA LYS A 248 -19.32 2.00 -10.80
C LYS A 248 -19.86 1.57 -12.16
N PHE A 249 -18.99 1.40 -13.15
CA PHE A 249 -19.40 1.03 -14.51
C PHE A 249 -20.01 -0.37 -14.58
N THR A 250 -19.35 -1.33 -13.93
CA THR A 250 -19.78 -2.74 -13.94
C THR A 250 -20.92 -3.04 -12.98
N CYS A 251 -21.26 -2.10 -12.08
CA CYS A 251 -22.19 -2.32 -10.97
C CYS A 251 -21.81 -3.57 -10.15
N ARG A 252 -20.51 -3.85 -10.00
CA ARG A 252 -19.98 -4.98 -9.22
C ARG A 252 -19.07 -4.50 -8.11
N GLU A 253 -19.21 -5.14 -6.96
CA GLU A 253 -18.27 -4.97 -5.86
C GLU A 253 -16.92 -5.60 -6.20
N ILE A 254 -15.84 -4.90 -5.86
CA ILE A 254 -14.47 -5.39 -6.02
C ILE A 254 -13.78 -5.28 -4.67
N VAL A 255 -13.22 -6.39 -4.19
CA VAL A 255 -12.48 -6.46 -2.94
C VAL A 255 -11.03 -6.76 -3.27
N ILE A 256 -10.13 -5.84 -2.92
CA ILE A 256 -8.69 -6.02 -3.09
C ILE A 256 -8.04 -6.06 -1.70
N SER A 257 -7.36 -7.16 -1.38
CA SER A 257 -6.46 -7.20 -0.22
C SER A 257 -5.05 -6.93 -0.70
N ASP A 258 -4.41 -5.84 -0.25
CA ASP A 258 -3.01 -5.56 -0.57
C ASP A 258 -2.09 -5.79 0.63
N SER A 259 -0.82 -5.39 0.54
CA SER A 259 0.15 -5.58 1.62
C SER A 259 -0.12 -4.71 2.86
N SER A 260 -1.04 -3.75 2.77
CA SER A 260 -1.30 -2.74 3.80
C SER A 260 -2.70 -2.92 4.40
N ILE A 261 -3.73 -2.99 3.55
CA ILE A 261 -5.15 -2.98 3.96
C ILE A 261 -6.05 -3.74 2.98
N TYR A 262 -7.33 -3.83 3.34
CA TYR A 262 -8.40 -4.22 2.43
C TYR A 262 -9.08 -2.99 1.84
N HIS A 263 -9.27 -3.02 0.53
CA HIS A 263 -10.02 -2.04 -0.24
C HIS A 263 -11.32 -2.68 -0.71
N HIS A 264 -12.45 -2.09 -0.35
CA HIS A 264 -13.75 -2.46 -0.89
C HIS A 264 -14.23 -1.34 -1.80
N PHE A 265 -14.24 -1.63 -3.11
CA PHE A 265 -14.71 -0.72 -4.15
C PHE A 265 -16.17 -1.00 -4.47
N CYS A 266 -17.01 0.02 -4.29
CA CYS A 266 -18.44 -0.07 -4.52
C CYS A 266 -18.96 1.29 -5.04
N GLU A 267 -19.74 1.25 -6.12
CA GLU A 267 -20.40 2.42 -6.73
C GLU A 267 -19.47 3.62 -7.05
N GLY A 268 -18.18 3.38 -7.28
CA GLY A 268 -17.22 4.46 -7.56
C GLY A 268 -16.49 5.01 -6.33
N SER A 269 -16.69 4.40 -5.17
CA SER A 269 -16.00 4.75 -3.93
C SER A 269 -15.12 3.59 -3.44
N CYS A 270 -14.20 3.88 -2.52
CA CYS A 270 -13.41 2.87 -1.82
C CYS A 270 -13.56 3.05 -0.31
N SER A 271 -13.63 1.95 0.43
CA SER A 271 -13.71 1.94 1.90
C SER A 271 -12.53 2.61 2.61
N CYS A 272 -11.40 2.83 1.94
CA CYS A 272 -10.24 3.54 2.52
C CYS A 272 -10.42 5.07 2.57
N GLY A 273 -11.48 5.62 1.97
CA GLY A 273 -11.74 7.07 1.98
C GLY A 273 -10.70 7.92 1.25
N ASP A 274 -9.93 7.31 0.33
CA ASP A 274 -8.77 7.91 -0.34
C ASP A 274 -7.64 8.33 0.58
N TYR A 275 -7.70 7.89 1.84
CA TYR A 275 -6.68 8.13 2.82
C TYR A 275 -5.56 7.11 2.61
N ARG A 276 -4.56 7.53 1.84
CA ARG A 276 -3.44 6.69 1.37
C ARG A 276 -2.17 7.02 2.15
#